data_AF-A0A8K0U5B2-F1
#
_entry.id   AF-A0A8K0U5B2-F1
#
_cell.length_a   1.000
_cell.length_b   1.000
_cell.length_c   1.000
_cell.angle_alpha   90.00
_cell.angle_beta   90.00
_cell.angle_gamma   90.00
#
_symmetry.space_group_name_H-M   'P 1'
#
loop_
_entity.id
_entity.type
_entity.pdbx_description
1 polymer ?
#
loop_
_entity_poly.entity_id
_entity_poly.type
_entity_poly.pdbx_seq_one_letter_code
_entity_poly.pdbx_strand_id
1 'polypeptide(L)'
;MSQDCTPLALDDLVHIMSPSPAPQILADDSEPSVHRKTPSPEPVQESDIIRMRKRIMDMRILDNGQSHSSLREKELAEMVLRLTSVPRPDSDQLVRQAEMISALTQQRDLLIHQAEEQRLRWNSEKDGWNRMSEALIAQQAKNRTVSDNDDAERINTTVEADNKSLRQRVNKV
;
A
#
# COMPACT_ATOMS: atom_id res chain seq x y z
N MET A 1 3.89 45.48 -13.90
CA MET A 1 4.72 44.37 -13.40
C MET A 1 3.76 43.26 -12.98
N SER A 2 3.24 42.53 -13.97
CA SER A 2 2.30 41.42 -13.74
C SER A 2 3.13 40.16 -13.54
N GLN A 3 3.07 39.57 -12.35
CA GLN A 3 3.66 38.26 -12.10
C GLN A 3 2.62 37.22 -12.51
N ASP A 4 2.87 36.60 -13.66
CA ASP A 4 2.13 35.44 -14.12
C ASP A 4 2.43 34.25 -13.19
N CYS A 5 1.41 33.82 -12.45
CA CYS A 5 1.46 32.62 -11.64
C CYS A 5 1.35 31.42 -12.58
N THR A 6 2.47 30.75 -12.87
CA THR A 6 2.47 29.49 -13.60
C THR A 6 1.79 28.41 -12.76
N PRO A 7 0.71 27.76 -13.23
CA PRO A 7 0.10 26.67 -12.51
C PRO A 7 1.06 25.48 -12.50
N LEU A 8 1.43 25.03 -11.30
CA LEU A 8 2.16 23.78 -11.09
C LEU A 8 1.35 22.63 -11.69
N ALA A 9 1.79 22.10 -12.83
CA ALA A 9 1.17 20.95 -13.48
C ALA A 9 1.31 19.73 -12.55
N LEU A 10 0.18 19.23 -12.05
CA LEU A 10 0.08 18.11 -11.11
C LEU A 10 0.44 16.74 -11.74
N ASP A 11 0.79 16.73 -13.03
CA ASP A 11 1.14 15.52 -13.79
C ASP A 11 2.46 14.88 -13.33
N ASP A 12 3.31 15.61 -12.60
CA ASP A 12 4.59 15.07 -12.11
C ASP A 12 4.45 14.29 -10.78
N LEU A 13 3.30 14.42 -10.10
CA LEU A 13 3.09 13.84 -8.75
C LEU A 13 2.56 12.40 -8.78
N VAL A 14 2.28 11.85 -9.96
CA VAL A 14 1.75 10.49 -10.16
C VAL A 14 2.70 9.61 -10.95
N HIS A 15 3.98 9.64 -10.59
CA HIS A 15 4.87 8.53 -10.93
C HIS A 15 4.47 7.32 -10.07
N ILE A 16 3.47 6.57 -10.55
CA ILE A 16 3.17 5.20 -10.12
C ILE A 16 4.47 4.42 -10.14
N MET A 17 5.03 4.17 -8.96
CA MET A 17 6.25 3.40 -8.79
C MET A 17 6.06 2.07 -9.50
N SER A 18 6.87 1.85 -10.53
CA SER A 18 6.97 0.56 -11.20
C SER A 18 7.30 -0.50 -10.14
N PRO A 19 6.57 -1.63 -10.06
CA PRO A 19 6.86 -2.67 -9.08
C PRO A 19 8.27 -3.20 -9.35
N SER A 20 9.15 -3.07 -8.35
CA SER A 20 10.49 -3.66 -8.38
C SER A 20 10.36 -5.16 -8.66
N PRO A 21 11.14 -5.74 -9.59
CA PRO A 21 11.01 -7.16 -9.92
C PRO A 21 11.33 -7.98 -8.68
N ALA A 22 10.37 -8.80 -8.25
CA ALA A 22 10.53 -9.72 -7.14
C ALA A 22 11.67 -10.72 -7.45
N PRO A 23 12.49 -11.10 -6.47
CA PRO A 23 13.51 -12.12 -6.66
C PRO A 23 12.85 -13.43 -7.12
N GLN A 24 13.28 -13.93 -8.28
CA GLN A 24 12.87 -15.22 -8.81
C GLN A 24 13.36 -16.31 -7.85
N ILE A 25 12.47 -16.81 -7.00
CA ILE A 25 12.69 -18.06 -6.27
C ILE A 25 12.67 -19.15 -7.34
N LEU A 26 13.85 -19.56 -7.79
CA LEU A 26 14.03 -20.81 -8.53
C LEU A 26 13.49 -21.91 -7.62
N ALA A 27 12.33 -22.45 -7.98
CA ALA A 27 11.81 -23.69 -7.43
C ALA A 27 12.74 -24.80 -7.91
N ASP A 28 13.76 -25.12 -7.10
CA ASP A 28 14.47 -26.38 -7.20
C ASP A 28 13.84 -27.34 -6.19
N ASP A 29 13.35 -28.44 -6.75
CA ASP A 29 12.60 -29.50 -6.11
C ASP A 29 13.59 -30.30 -5.26
N SER A 30 13.59 -30.07 -3.95
CA SER A 30 14.41 -30.85 -3.01
C SER A 30 13.70 -30.90 -1.66
N GLU A 31 12.98 -32.01 -1.46
CA GLU A 31 12.70 -32.71 -0.20
C GLU A 31 13.04 -31.94 1.10
N PRO A 32 12.08 -31.71 2.02
CA PRO A 32 12.37 -31.09 3.30
C PRO A 32 13.14 -32.07 4.18
N SER A 33 14.46 -32.09 4.03
CA SER A 33 15.38 -32.66 5.01
C SER A 33 15.06 -32.05 6.37
N VAL A 34 14.54 -32.89 7.27
CA VAL A 34 14.34 -32.60 8.68
C VAL A 34 15.73 -32.50 9.33
N HIS A 35 16.48 -31.45 8.99
CA HIS A 35 17.66 -31.07 9.75
C HIS A 35 17.17 -30.62 11.11
N ARG A 36 17.31 -31.52 12.09
CA ARG A 36 17.26 -31.21 13.52
C ARG A 36 17.99 -29.88 13.72
N LYS A 37 17.23 -28.84 14.08
CA LYS A 37 17.77 -27.55 14.51
C LYS A 37 18.57 -27.84 15.77
N THR A 38 19.86 -28.10 15.62
CA THR A 38 20.79 -27.92 16.73
C THR A 38 20.63 -26.47 17.19
N PRO A 39 20.62 -26.19 18.51
CA PRO A 39 20.58 -24.83 18.99
C PRO A 39 21.71 -24.08 18.32
N SER A 40 21.35 -23.05 17.55
CA SER A 40 22.31 -22.17 16.88
C SER A 40 23.28 -21.68 17.96
N PRO A 41 24.60 -21.86 17.78
CA PRO A 41 25.56 -21.43 18.78
C PRO A 41 25.34 -19.95 19.07
N GLU A 42 25.45 -19.59 20.34
CA GLU A 42 25.30 -18.23 20.83
C GLU A 42 26.12 -17.27 19.95
N PRO A 43 25.57 -16.11 19.54
CA PRO A 43 26.26 -15.20 18.64
C PRO A 43 27.59 -14.77 19.27
N VAL A 44 28.70 -15.12 18.60
CA VAL A 44 30.07 -14.80 19.07
C VAL A 44 30.17 -13.31 19.37
N GLN A 45 30.54 -12.95 20.60
CA GLN A 45 30.63 -11.56 21.03
C GLN A 45 31.82 -10.86 20.35
N GLU A 46 31.71 -9.55 20.11
CA GLU A 46 32.77 -8.74 19.50
C GLU A 46 34.07 -8.80 20.33
N SER A 47 33.94 -8.85 21.65
CA SER A 47 35.06 -9.02 22.60
C SER A 47 35.85 -10.32 22.36
N ASP A 48 35.15 -11.41 22.05
CA ASP A 48 35.76 -12.71 21.75
C ASP A 48 36.43 -12.70 20.37
N ILE A 49 35.85 -11.99 19.40
CA ILE A 49 36.42 -11.80 18.06
C ILE A 49 37.75 -11.04 18.15
N ILE A 50 37.76 -9.92 18.88
CA ILE A 50 38.97 -9.12 19.12
C ILE A 50 40.03 -9.98 19.83
N ARG A 51 39.63 -10.77 20.83
CA ARG A 51 40.53 -11.69 21.55
C ARG A 51 41.12 -12.76 20.63
N MET A 52 40.31 -13.37 19.76
CA MET A 52 40.75 -14.39 18.80
C MET A 52 41.75 -13.83 17.79
N ARG A 53 41.46 -12.64 17.24
CA ARG A 53 42.35 -11.94 16.30
C ARG A 53 43.66 -11.54 16.94
N LYS A 54 43.59 -10.97 18.15
CA LYS A 54 44.78 -10.62 18.94
C LYS A 54 45.66 -11.84 19.19
N ARG A 55 45.06 -12.97 19.60
CA ARG A 55 45.81 -14.21 19.83
C ARG A 55 46.51 -14.70 18.56
N ILE A 56 45.86 -14.64 17.40
CA ILE A 56 46.47 -15.04 16.11
C ILE A 56 47.66 -14.13 15.76
N MET A 57 47.54 -12.82 15.98
CA MET A 57 48.63 -11.86 15.77
C MET A 57 49.78 -12.09 16.75
N ASP A 58 49.48 -12.31 18.02
CA ASP A 58 50.48 -12.57 19.08
C ASP A 58 51.27 -13.86 18.81
N MET A 59 50.63 -14.90 18.24
CA MET A 59 51.27 -16.17 17.90
C MET A 59 52.12 -16.10 16.62
N ARG A 60 52.12 -14.97 15.88
CA ARG A 60 52.88 -14.77 14.62
C ARG A 60 52.72 -15.92 13.61
N ILE A 61 51.61 -16.65 13.63
CA ILE A 61 51.42 -17.87 12.82
C ILE A 61 51.52 -17.59 11.31
N LEU A 62 51.17 -16.37 10.90
CA LEU A 62 51.20 -15.90 9.52
C LEU A 62 52.53 -15.25 9.13
N ASP A 63 53.46 -15.10 10.06
CA ASP A 63 54.74 -14.42 9.83
C ASP A 63 55.73 -15.41 9.18
N ASN A 64 56.21 -15.09 7.98
CA ASN A 64 56.96 -16.04 7.14
C ASN A 64 58.39 -16.32 7.63
N GLY A 65 58.88 -15.60 8.65
CA GLY A 65 60.29 -15.60 9.04
C GLY A 65 60.66 -16.41 10.29
N GLN A 66 59.73 -16.73 11.20
CA GLN A 66 60.08 -17.23 12.55
C GLN A 66 59.15 -18.29 13.16
N SER A 67 58.12 -18.74 12.43
CA SER A 67 57.04 -19.52 13.02
C SER A 67 57.18 -21.00 12.66
N HIS A 68 57.44 -21.87 13.64
CA HIS A 68 57.38 -23.33 13.49
C HIS A 68 55.95 -23.88 13.28
N SER A 69 54.99 -23.02 12.93
CA SER A 69 53.59 -23.37 12.74
C SER A 69 53.40 -24.26 11.52
N SER A 70 52.63 -25.33 11.68
CA SER A 70 52.28 -26.25 10.60
C SER A 70 51.42 -25.58 9.52
N LEU A 71 51.43 -26.12 8.30
CA LEU A 71 50.57 -25.64 7.20
C LEU A 71 49.09 -25.60 7.60
N ARG A 72 48.64 -26.60 8.37
CA ARG A 72 47.27 -26.70 8.89
C ARG A 72 46.94 -25.58 9.88
N GLU A 73 47.89 -25.18 10.73
CA GLU A 73 47.69 -24.07 11.68
C GLU A 73 47.59 -22.73 10.95
N LYS A 74 48.37 -22.54 9.88
CA LYS A 74 48.28 -21.35 9.03
C LYS A 74 46.91 -21.25 8.36
N GLU A 75 46.42 -22.34 7.79
CA GLU A 75 45.10 -22.41 7.17
C GLU A 75 43.97 -22.15 8.18
N LEU A 76 44.04 -22.73 9.38
CA LEU A 76 43.07 -22.50 10.45
C LEU A 76 43.07 -21.04 10.92
N ALA A 77 44.25 -20.43 11.10
CA ALA A 77 44.36 -19.02 11.46
C ALA A 77 43.77 -18.10 10.38
N GLU A 78 44.02 -18.42 9.11
CA GLU A 78 43.45 -17.69 7.98
C GLU A 78 41.92 -17.82 7.92
N MET A 79 41.37 -19.03 8.15
CA MET A 79 39.93 -19.24 8.22
C MET A 79 39.29 -18.44 9.36
N VAL A 80 39.89 -18.43 10.55
CA VAL A 80 39.37 -17.64 11.68
C VAL A 80 39.41 -16.15 11.37
N LEU A 81 40.46 -15.65 10.73
CA LEU A 81 40.54 -14.25 10.31
C LEU A 81 39.45 -13.88 9.30
N ARG A 82 39.22 -14.74 8.30
CA ARG A 82 38.14 -14.56 7.30
C ARG A 82 36.74 -14.62 7.94
N LEU A 83 36.50 -15.56 8.85
CA LEU A 83 35.21 -15.68 9.53
C LEU A 83 34.95 -14.52 10.48
N THR A 84 36.00 -13.93 11.04
CA THR A 84 35.88 -12.76 11.92
C THR A 84 35.96 -11.42 11.20
N SER A 85 36.23 -11.39 9.88
CA SER A 85 36.34 -10.15 9.10
C SER A 85 35.03 -9.52 8.69
N VAL A 86 33.91 -10.22 8.82
CA VAL A 86 32.60 -9.67 8.50
C VAL A 86 32.25 -8.61 9.55
N PRO A 87 32.04 -7.34 9.14
CA PRO A 87 31.56 -6.30 10.05
C PRO A 87 30.22 -6.73 10.63
N ARG A 88 30.12 -6.79 11.96
CA ARG A 88 28.86 -7.07 12.63
C ARG A 88 28.10 -5.76 12.84
N PRO A 89 26.78 -5.75 12.63
CA PRO A 89 25.98 -4.60 12.96
C PRO A 89 26.07 -4.32 14.46
N ASP A 90 26.32 -3.06 14.82
CA ASP A 90 26.36 -2.60 16.20
C ASP A 90 24.99 -2.81 16.86
N SER A 91 24.97 -3.43 18.04
CA SER A 91 23.73 -3.73 18.77
C SER A 91 22.95 -2.45 19.07
N ASP A 92 23.65 -1.38 19.45
CA ASP A 92 23.00 -0.09 19.73
C ASP A 92 22.41 0.52 18.46
N GLN A 93 23.09 0.34 17.31
CA GLN A 93 22.56 0.76 16.03
C GLN A 93 21.30 -0.02 15.65
N LEU A 94 21.27 -1.34 15.89
CA LEU A 94 20.08 -2.16 15.64
C LEU A 94 18.90 -1.74 16.52
N VAL A 95 19.13 -1.43 17.79
CA VAL A 95 18.08 -0.92 18.69
C VAL A 95 17.54 0.42 18.18
N ARG A 96 18.42 1.37 17.87
CA ARG A 96 18.01 2.68 17.30
C ARG A 96 17.24 2.52 15.99
N GLN A 97 17.65 1.58 15.14
CA GLN A 97 16.93 1.27 13.90
C GLN A 97 15.55 0.66 14.17
N ALA A 98 15.43 -0.25 15.15
CA ALA A 98 14.15 -0.84 15.52
C ALA A 98 13.18 0.21 16.08
N GLU A 99 13.67 1.12 16.93
CA GLU A 99 12.89 2.26 17.44
C GLU A 99 12.40 3.16 16.31
N MET A 100 13.29 3.50 15.36
CA MET A 100 12.95 4.30 14.19
C MET A 100 11.91 3.61 13.31
N ILE A 101 12.07 2.31 13.04
CA ILE A 101 11.10 1.52 12.27
C ILE A 101 9.75 1.51 12.98
N SER A 102 9.74 1.37 14.31
CA SER A 102 8.51 1.42 15.11
C SER A 102 7.81 2.77 14.98
N ALA A 103 8.54 3.88 15.13
CA ALA A 103 8.00 5.23 14.99
C ALA A 103 7.44 5.47 13.57
N LEU A 104 8.19 5.07 12.53
CA LEU A 104 7.74 5.20 11.14
C LEU A 104 6.50 4.32 10.85
N THR A 105 6.43 3.14 11.45
CA THR A 105 5.26 2.25 11.33
C THR A 105 4.03 2.90 11.95
N GLN A 106 4.15 3.47 13.15
CA GLN A 106 3.06 4.20 13.79
C GLN A 106 2.60 5.40 12.95
N GLN A 107 3.54 6.16 12.37
CA GLN A 107 3.22 7.28 11.48
C GLN A 107 2.49 6.80 10.23
N ARG A 108 2.96 5.72 9.60
CA ARG A 108 2.31 5.12 8.43
C ARG A 108 0.88 4.70 8.76
N ASP A 109 0.68 4.00 9.88
CA ASP A 109 -0.63 3.47 10.26
C ASP A 109 -1.62 4.61 10.53
N LEU A 110 -1.17 5.71 11.13
CA LEU A 110 -1.97 6.94 11.28
C LEU A 110 -2.37 7.54 9.93
N LEU A 111 -1.44 7.63 8.98
CA LEU A 111 -1.73 8.16 7.63
C LEU A 111 -2.72 7.27 6.87
N ILE A 112 -2.59 5.95 7.01
CA ILE A 112 -3.53 4.99 6.42
C ILE A 112 -4.93 5.22 6.99
N HIS A 113 -5.06 5.30 8.31
CA HIS A 113 -6.36 5.56 8.94
C HIS A 113 -6.99 6.88 8.51
N GLN A 114 -6.20 7.95 8.41
CA GLN A 114 -6.69 9.24 7.92
C GLN A 114 -7.17 9.16 6.46
N ALA A 115 -6.42 8.46 5.60
CA ALA A 115 -6.81 8.27 4.21
C ALA A 115 -8.10 7.45 4.09
N GLU A 116 -8.25 6.39 4.89
CA GLU A 116 -9.45 5.57 4.94
C GLU A 116 -10.68 6.36 5.41
N GLU A 117 -10.53 7.18 6.45
CA GLU A 117 -11.59 8.04 6.97
C GLU A 117 -12.05 9.05 5.91
N GLN A 118 -11.11 9.73 5.24
CA GLN A 118 -11.45 10.66 4.16
C GLN A 118 -12.15 9.96 2.99
N ARG A 119 -11.70 8.75 2.63
CA ARG A 119 -12.35 7.96 1.59
C ARG A 119 -13.78 7.58 1.98
N LEU A 120 -14.00 7.21 3.23
CA LEU A 120 -15.33 6.87 3.73
C LEU A 120 -16.24 8.11 3.74
N ARG A 121 -15.73 9.26 4.20
CA ARG A 121 -16.45 10.54 4.18
C ARG A 121 -16.84 10.93 2.76
N TRP A 122 -15.90 10.87 1.82
CA TRP A 122 -16.15 11.15 0.42
C TRP A 122 -17.21 10.23 -0.20
N ASN A 123 -17.13 8.93 0.07
CA ASN A 123 -18.13 7.98 -0.42
C ASN A 123 -19.53 8.28 0.15
N SER A 124 -19.62 8.63 1.44
CA SER A 124 -20.90 9.00 2.06
C SER A 124 -21.51 10.26 1.45
N GLU A 125 -20.67 11.24 1.10
CA GLU A 125 -21.10 12.47 0.44
C GLU A 125 -21.58 12.19 -0.99
N LYS A 126 -20.83 11.38 -1.74
CA LYS A 126 -21.23 10.91 -3.08
C LYS A 126 -22.56 10.17 -3.04
N ASP A 127 -22.77 9.29 -2.07
CA ASP A 127 -24.04 8.57 -1.90
C ASP A 127 -25.18 9.53 -1.56
N GLY A 128 -24.92 10.54 -0.72
CA GLY A 128 -25.87 11.61 -0.41
C GLY A 128 -26.28 12.40 -1.66
N TRP A 129 -25.30 12.77 -2.49
CA TRP A 129 -25.55 13.44 -3.76
C TRP A 129 -26.32 12.56 -4.76
N ASN A 130 -26.00 11.27 -4.83
CA ASN A 130 -26.73 10.32 -5.68
C ASN A 130 -28.20 10.20 -5.23
N ARG A 131 -28.46 10.04 -3.93
CA ARG A 131 -29.84 9.98 -3.42
C ARG A 131 -30.60 11.27 -3.67
N MET A 132 -29.94 12.41 -3.51
CA MET A 132 -30.56 13.72 -3.75
C MET A 132 -30.86 13.93 -5.23
N SER A 133 -29.94 13.57 -6.14
CA SER A 133 -30.18 13.67 -7.58
C SER A 133 -31.30 12.73 -8.03
N GLU A 134 -31.34 11.51 -7.52
CA GLU A 134 -32.44 10.57 -7.75
C GLU A 134 -33.77 11.12 -7.25
N ALA A 135 -33.81 11.72 -6.05
CA ALA A 135 -35.02 12.33 -5.51
C ALA A 135 -35.51 13.50 -6.37
N LEU A 136 -34.60 14.34 -6.88
CA LEU A 136 -34.92 15.44 -7.78
C LEU A 136 -35.46 14.93 -9.13
N ILE A 137 -34.82 13.89 -9.70
CA ILE A 137 -35.28 13.25 -10.94
C ILE A 137 -36.67 12.64 -10.73
N ALA A 138 -36.90 11.94 -9.62
CA ALA A 138 -38.19 11.35 -9.28
C ALA A 138 -39.28 12.43 -9.08
N GLN A 139 -38.94 13.54 -8.42
CA GLN A 139 -39.84 14.67 -8.25
C GLN A 139 -40.20 15.31 -9.59
N GLN A 140 -39.21 15.53 -10.46
CA GLN A 140 -39.43 16.08 -11.79
C GLN A 140 -40.30 15.14 -12.65
N ALA A 141 -40.02 13.83 -12.63
CA ALA A 141 -40.79 12.84 -13.34
C ALA A 141 -42.25 12.81 -12.86
N LYS A 142 -42.46 12.83 -11.53
CA LYS A 142 -43.80 12.89 -10.93
C LYS A 142 -44.54 14.16 -11.36
N ASN A 143 -43.92 15.33 -11.26
CA ASN A 143 -44.55 16.59 -11.64
C ASN A 143 -44.93 16.62 -13.13
N ARG A 144 -44.08 16.05 -14.00
CA ARG A 144 -44.39 15.89 -15.43
C ARG A 144 -45.60 15.00 -15.65
N THR A 145 -45.65 13.83 -15.01
CA THR A 145 -46.79 12.91 -15.15
C THR A 145 -48.10 13.49 -14.62
N VAL A 146 -48.06 14.29 -13.55
CA VAL A 146 -49.25 14.96 -13.01
C VAL A 146 -49.75 16.01 -14.00
N SER A 147 -48.87 16.84 -14.54
CA SER A 147 -49.24 17.85 -15.54
C SER A 147 -49.83 17.22 -16.81
N ASP A 148 -49.18 16.17 -17.33
CA ASP A 148 -49.64 15.47 -18.54
C ASP A 148 -51.00 14.78 -18.32
N ASN A 149 -51.26 14.27 -17.11
CA ASN A 149 -52.54 13.66 -16.75
C ASN A 149 -53.66 14.69 -16.60
N ASP A 150 -53.40 15.82 -15.94
CA ASP A 150 -54.37 16.91 -15.79
C ASP A 150 -54.78 17.48 -17.16
N ASP A 151 -53.83 17.60 -18.09
CA ASP A 151 -54.11 18.05 -19.46
C ASP A 151 -54.93 17.02 -20.25
N ALA A 152 -54.65 15.73 -20.09
CA ALA A 152 -55.43 14.66 -20.70
C ALA A 152 -56.88 14.63 -20.18
N GLU A 153 -57.09 14.84 -18.88
CA GLU A 153 -58.43 14.91 -18.27
C GLU A 153 -59.22 16.11 -18.81
N ARG A 154 -58.58 17.29 -18.93
CA ARG A 154 -59.20 18.48 -19.55
C ARG A 154 -59.61 18.23 -21.00
N ILE A 155 -58.74 17.59 -21.79
CA ILE A 155 -59.07 17.25 -23.18
C ILE A 155 -60.26 16.27 -23.22
N ASN A 156 -60.26 15.24 -22.37
CA ASN A 156 -61.32 14.24 -22.34
C ASN A 156 -62.68 14.87 -21.98
N THR A 157 -62.73 15.72 -20.95
CA THR A 157 -63.97 16.44 -20.58
C THR A 157 -64.50 17.32 -21.71
N THR A 158 -63.61 17.97 -22.48
CA THR A 158 -63.98 18.79 -23.63
C THR A 158 -64.57 17.94 -24.75
N VAL A 159 -63.90 16.83 -25.09
CA VAL A 159 -64.37 15.89 -26.12
C VAL A 159 -65.69 15.24 -25.73
N GLU A 160 -65.88 14.87 -24.46
CA GLU A 160 -67.15 14.34 -23.97
C GLU A 160 -68.29 15.35 -24.08
N ALA A 161 -68.03 16.62 -23.75
CA ALA A 161 -69.01 17.69 -23.87
C ALA A 161 -69.41 17.90 -25.34
N ASP A 162 -68.43 17.92 -26.25
CA ASP A 162 -68.66 18.03 -27.69
C ASP A 162 -69.42 16.83 -28.24
N ASN A 163 -69.07 15.60 -27.82
CA ASN A 163 -69.76 14.38 -28.23
C ASN A 163 -71.22 14.38 -27.76
N LYS A 164 -71.47 14.80 -26.51
CA LYS A 164 -72.83 14.99 -25.97
C LYS A 164 -73.61 16.02 -26.80
N SER A 165 -73.01 17.16 -27.11
CA SER A 165 -73.61 18.22 -27.94
C SER A 165 -73.95 17.73 -29.35
N LEU A 166 -73.02 17.02 -30.01
CA LEU A 166 -73.23 16.45 -31.34
C LEU A 166 -74.34 15.39 -31.34
N ARG A 167 -74.37 14.50 -30.34
CA ARG A 167 -75.46 13.52 -30.18
C ARG A 167 -76.81 14.19 -29.99
N GLN A 168 -76.89 15.25 -29.19
CA GLN A 168 -78.11 16.04 -29.05
C GLN A 168 -78.54 16.70 -30.36
N ARG A 169 -77.59 17.19 -31.17
CA ARG A 169 -77.89 17.76 -32.49
C ARG A 169 -78.40 16.71 -33.48
N VAL A 170 -77.78 15.52 -33.50
CA VAL A 170 -78.22 14.41 -34.36
C VAL A 170 -79.61 13.91 -33.95
N ASN A 171 -79.91 13.83 -32.66
CA ASN A 171 -81.24 13.42 -32.16
C ASN A 171 -82.34 14.49 -32.30
N LYS A 172 -82.01 15.72 -32.74
CA LYS A 172 -82.96 16.82 -32.97
C LYS A 172 -83.29 17.03 -34.46
N VAL A 173 -82.84 16.13 -35.33
CA VAL A 173 -83.22 16.01 -36.74
C VAL A 173 -84.13 14.79 -36.88
#